data_AF-A0AA39IA64-F1
#
_entry.id   AF-A0AA39IA64-F1
#
_cell.length_a   1.000
_cell.length_b   1.000
_cell.length_c   1.000
_cell.angle_alpha   90.00
_cell.angle_beta   90.00
_cell.angle_gamma   90.00
#
_symmetry.space_group_name_H-M   'P 1'
#
loop_
_entity.id
_entity.type
_entity.pdbx_description
1 polymer ?
#
loop_
_entity_poly.entity_id
_entity_poly.type
_entity_poly.pdbx_seq_one_letter_code
_entity_poly.pdbx_strand_id
1 'polypeptide(L)'
;MASLITRMVRGAQVVNCVRAISTTAYLDAKDYYKVLGLKKDSSAKDIKKAYYKLAKEYHPDVNKNDGAAEKFQEVSEAYEVLSDEGKRAQYDQFGTDPFGGRSTAGAHPGAGAAGGWNFNGDFDPFKIFRDFDMKMRAGGGFAESMHGFGSTQQTSVNITFEEACRGGNKTIPINVVDDCGKCRGSGTEPGYKKVSCPYCNGTGFTTQHIQGFFMQTNCSHCRGTGAYNKNPCIECEGLGQSVQRRHVTIQIPAGIDNGQTVRVRVGKGDVYITFNVAESLRFRREHDNIHCDVEISVAQAVLGGTVKVPGIYEDTTIHIPPGTSSHTRMKLSGKGIKRLNHHGRGDQYINIKVRIPKRLTERQKALIQTWAELEIDTPGTVSGIRNTGDGDAKTESKAKEPEKEPENPKQSAKEEKDDGGLLGRVKKAIFG
;
A
#
# COMPACT_ATOMS: atom_id res chain seq x y z
N MET A 1 -20.76 -84.09 -2.66
CA MET A 1 -21.43 -83.05 -3.46
C MET A 1 -20.36 -82.01 -3.83
N ALA A 2 -19.58 -82.14 -4.92
CA ALA A 2 -19.95 -81.98 -6.33
C ALA A 2 -20.60 -80.62 -6.63
N SER A 3 -20.20 -79.81 -7.64
CA SER A 3 -19.00 -79.79 -8.52
C SER A 3 -18.99 -78.48 -9.35
N LEU A 4 -17.85 -78.09 -9.95
CA LEU A 4 -17.67 -77.12 -11.07
C LEU A 4 -18.12 -75.64 -10.80
N ILE A 5 -17.28 -74.59 -10.91
CA ILE A 5 -16.56 -74.04 -12.10
C ILE A 5 -17.53 -73.59 -13.22
N THR A 6 -17.58 -72.28 -13.56
CA THR A 6 -17.04 -71.67 -14.83
C THR A 6 -17.49 -70.20 -15.05
N ARG A 7 -16.54 -69.34 -15.50
CA ARG A 7 -16.65 -68.11 -16.35
C ARG A 7 -17.45 -66.84 -15.94
N MET A 8 -16.66 -65.76 -15.85
CA MET A 8 -16.81 -64.43 -16.49
C MET A 8 -17.93 -64.24 -17.56
N VAL A 9 -18.55 -63.05 -17.60
CA VAL A 9 -18.20 -61.95 -18.54
C VAL A 9 -18.88 -60.63 -18.13
N ARG A 10 -18.26 -59.50 -18.51
CA ARG A 10 -18.64 -58.11 -18.20
C ARG A 10 -19.99 -57.71 -18.80
N GLY A 11 -20.74 -56.86 -18.08
CA GLY A 11 -21.82 -56.03 -18.61
C GLY A 11 -21.94 -54.73 -17.82
N ALA A 12 -21.41 -53.62 -18.34
CA ALA A 12 -21.52 -52.32 -17.70
C ALA A 12 -22.88 -51.69 -18.03
N GLN A 13 -23.74 -51.51 -17.02
CA GLN A 13 -25.00 -50.78 -17.16
C GLN A 13 -24.84 -49.33 -16.69
N VAL A 14 -25.19 -48.39 -17.56
CA VAL A 14 -25.16 -46.95 -17.29
C VAL A 14 -26.34 -46.59 -16.40
N VAL A 15 -26.08 -46.11 -15.19
CA VAL A 15 -27.13 -45.70 -14.24
C VAL A 15 -27.67 -44.33 -14.64
N ASN A 16 -28.85 -44.30 -15.24
CA ASN A 16 -29.48 -43.08 -15.71
C ASN A 16 -30.21 -42.38 -14.54
N CYS A 17 -29.52 -41.45 -13.87
CA CYS A 17 -30.05 -40.75 -12.69
C CYS A 17 -30.96 -39.59 -13.10
N VAL A 18 -32.27 -39.83 -13.16
CA VAL A 18 -33.29 -38.80 -13.41
C VAL A 18 -33.43 -37.93 -12.17
N ARG A 19 -32.80 -36.75 -12.17
CA ARG A 19 -33.05 -35.72 -11.16
C ARG A 19 -34.42 -35.09 -11.38
N ALA A 20 -35.33 -35.28 -10.43
CA ALA A 20 -36.55 -34.48 -10.35
C ALA A 20 -36.19 -33.01 -10.08
N ILE A 21 -36.55 -32.11 -11.00
CA ILE A 21 -36.42 -30.67 -10.80
C ILE A 21 -37.68 -30.21 -10.07
N SER A 22 -37.55 -29.92 -8.78
CA SER A 22 -38.62 -29.28 -8.00
C SER A 22 -38.64 -27.78 -8.29
N THR A 23 -39.61 -27.32 -9.09
CA THR A 23 -39.84 -25.89 -9.32
C THR A 23 -40.61 -25.27 -8.16
N THR A 24 -39.88 -24.75 -7.17
CA THR A 24 -40.43 -23.97 -6.06
C THR A 24 -39.80 -22.57 -6.02
N ALA A 25 -40.60 -21.59 -5.63
CA ALA A 25 -40.34 -20.14 -5.67
C ALA A 25 -40.31 -19.53 -7.08
N TYR A 26 -41.46 -18.93 -7.44
CA TYR A 26 -41.53 -17.79 -8.35
C TYR A 26 -40.58 -16.72 -7.79
N LEU A 27 -39.55 -16.34 -8.54
CA LEU A 27 -38.69 -15.21 -8.17
C LEU A 27 -39.56 -13.96 -8.17
N ASP A 28 -39.85 -13.42 -6.98
CA ASP A 28 -40.62 -12.20 -6.82
C ASP A 28 -39.74 -11.00 -7.21
N ALA A 29 -39.54 -10.84 -8.52
CA ALA A 29 -38.85 -9.70 -9.10
C ALA A 29 -39.64 -8.44 -8.73
N LYS A 30 -39.00 -7.55 -7.95
CA LYS A 30 -39.67 -6.35 -7.42
C LYS A 30 -40.24 -5.51 -8.56
N ASP A 31 -41.57 -5.45 -8.65
CA ASP A 31 -42.29 -4.56 -9.57
C ASP A 31 -42.22 -3.13 -9.03
N TYR A 32 -41.33 -2.28 -9.56
CA TYR A 32 -41.18 -0.89 -9.12
C TYR A 32 -42.47 -0.07 -9.25
N TYR A 33 -43.33 -0.42 -10.20
CA TYR A 33 -44.68 0.16 -10.30
C TYR A 33 -45.56 -0.23 -9.10
N LYS A 34 -45.48 -1.47 -8.59
CA LYS A 34 -46.21 -1.88 -7.38
C LYS A 34 -45.64 -1.19 -6.13
N VAL A 35 -44.32 -1.06 -6.03
CA VAL A 35 -43.63 -0.35 -4.92
C VAL A 35 -44.09 1.12 -4.83
N LEU A 36 -44.24 1.81 -5.97
CA LEU A 36 -44.77 3.18 -6.01
C LEU A 36 -46.31 3.28 -5.99
N GLY A 37 -47.04 2.16 -5.99
CA GLY A 37 -48.51 2.14 -6.03
C GLY A 37 -49.12 2.64 -7.35
N LEU A 38 -48.41 2.47 -8.47
CA LEU A 38 -48.76 3.00 -9.78
C LEU A 38 -49.04 1.91 -10.83
N LYS A 39 -49.71 2.29 -11.93
CA LYS A 39 -49.88 1.45 -13.11
C LYS A 39 -48.69 1.62 -14.08
N LYS A 40 -48.40 0.62 -14.91
CA LYS A 40 -47.29 0.66 -15.87
C LYS A 40 -47.38 1.84 -16.85
N ASP A 41 -48.58 2.29 -17.19
CA ASP A 41 -48.82 3.42 -18.11
C ASP A 41 -48.76 4.83 -17.44
N SER A 42 -48.27 4.93 -16.20
CA SER A 42 -48.27 6.21 -15.46
C SER A 42 -47.31 7.25 -16.08
N SER A 43 -47.69 8.53 -16.06
CA SER A 43 -46.83 9.60 -16.58
C SER A 43 -45.66 9.89 -15.63
N ALA A 44 -44.56 10.47 -16.13
CA ALA A 44 -43.43 10.89 -15.29
C ALA A 44 -43.83 11.87 -14.17
N LYS A 45 -44.90 12.66 -14.38
CA LYS A 45 -45.47 13.55 -13.36
C LYS A 45 -46.14 12.77 -12.23
N ASP A 46 -46.81 11.67 -12.54
CA ASP A 46 -47.49 10.82 -11.56
C ASP A 46 -46.48 9.98 -10.76
N ILE A 47 -45.42 9.47 -11.42
CA ILE A 47 -44.27 8.79 -10.80
C ILE A 47 -43.63 9.71 -9.75
N LYS A 48 -43.31 10.95 -10.13
CA LYS A 48 -42.75 11.96 -9.21
C LYS A 48 -43.71 12.30 -8.07
N LYS A 49 -45.02 12.37 -8.32
CA LYS A 49 -46.06 12.67 -7.31
C LYS A 49 -46.27 11.52 -6.32
N ALA A 50 -46.15 10.26 -6.76
CA ALA A 50 -46.20 9.09 -5.88
C ALA A 50 -44.96 9.01 -4.99
N TYR A 51 -43.76 9.19 -5.58
CA TYR A 51 -42.50 9.25 -4.85
C TYR A 51 -42.54 10.28 -3.71
N TYR A 52 -42.93 11.53 -3.96
CA TYR A 52 -42.99 12.54 -2.89
C TYR A 52 -43.99 12.23 -1.76
N LYS A 53 -45.05 11.46 -2.02
CA LYS A 53 -45.98 11.03 -0.97
C LYS A 53 -45.32 9.98 -0.08
N LEU A 54 -44.81 8.91 -0.70
CA LEU A 54 -44.19 7.77 0.00
C LEU A 54 -42.90 8.19 0.71
N ALA A 55 -42.06 9.02 0.08
CA ALA A 55 -40.84 9.56 0.67
C ALA A 55 -41.11 10.44 1.91
N LYS A 56 -42.26 11.12 1.98
CA LYS A 56 -42.68 11.88 3.18
C LYS A 56 -43.24 10.97 4.28
N GLU A 57 -43.87 9.87 3.91
CA GLU A 57 -44.48 8.89 4.82
C GLU A 57 -43.44 7.96 5.46
N TYR A 58 -42.39 7.59 4.72
CA TYR A 58 -41.29 6.73 5.16
C TYR A 58 -40.00 7.48 5.51
N HIS A 59 -40.05 8.82 5.62
CA HIS A 59 -38.87 9.60 6.02
C HIS A 59 -38.43 9.21 7.45
N PRO A 60 -37.14 8.88 7.70
CA PRO A 60 -36.69 8.33 9.00
C PRO A 60 -36.86 9.30 10.18
N ASP A 61 -36.90 10.61 9.91
CA ASP A 61 -37.17 11.65 10.92
C ASP A 61 -38.67 11.74 11.29
N VAL A 62 -39.56 11.39 10.36
CA VAL A 62 -41.02 11.45 10.52
C VAL A 62 -41.59 10.12 11.06
N ASN A 63 -40.96 9.00 10.72
CA ASN A 63 -41.48 7.66 10.96
C ASN A 63 -40.39 6.73 11.52
N LYS A 64 -40.41 6.52 12.84
CA LYS A 64 -39.36 5.80 13.61
C LYS A 64 -39.63 4.29 13.77
N ASN A 65 -40.25 3.66 12.77
CA ASN A 65 -40.51 2.22 12.77
C ASN A 65 -39.35 1.47 12.11
N ASP A 66 -38.95 0.31 12.65
CA ASP A 66 -37.75 -0.43 12.23
C ASP A 66 -37.74 -0.89 10.76
N GLY A 67 -38.92 -0.97 10.12
CA GLY A 67 -39.07 -1.29 8.68
C GLY A 67 -39.30 -0.07 7.76
N ALA A 68 -39.18 1.17 8.26
CA ALA A 68 -39.38 2.37 7.43
C ALA A 68 -38.20 2.65 6.50
N ALA A 69 -36.97 2.39 6.97
CA ALA A 69 -35.74 2.62 6.20
C ALA A 69 -35.66 1.72 4.96
N GLU A 70 -35.99 0.43 5.09
CA GLU A 70 -36.00 -0.53 3.97
C GLU A 70 -37.01 -0.10 2.89
N LYS A 71 -38.23 0.26 3.29
CA LYS A 71 -39.27 0.75 2.35
C LYS A 71 -38.88 2.08 1.69
N PHE A 72 -38.19 2.97 2.41
CA PHE A 72 -37.67 4.21 1.83
C PHE A 72 -36.59 3.94 0.77
N GLN A 73 -35.73 2.94 1.02
CA GLN A 73 -34.72 2.50 0.06
C GLN A 73 -35.37 1.91 -1.21
N GLU A 74 -36.37 1.03 -1.08
CA GLU A 74 -37.12 0.46 -2.21
C GLU A 74 -37.86 1.52 -3.03
N VAL A 75 -38.49 2.50 -2.38
CA VAL A 75 -39.17 3.63 -3.03
C VAL A 75 -38.17 4.54 -3.77
N SER A 76 -36.95 4.67 -3.26
CA SER A 76 -35.89 5.47 -3.89
C SER A 76 -35.29 4.77 -5.12
N GLU A 77 -35.02 3.46 -5.02
CA GLU A 77 -34.58 2.60 -6.12
C GLU A 77 -35.62 2.59 -7.26
N ALA A 78 -36.90 2.40 -6.92
CA ALA A 78 -38.00 2.44 -7.88
C ALA A 78 -38.09 3.80 -8.62
N TYR A 79 -37.85 4.91 -7.92
CA TYR A 79 -37.86 6.24 -8.54
C TYR A 79 -36.63 6.48 -9.43
N GLU A 80 -35.43 5.99 -9.08
CA GLU A 80 -34.24 6.15 -9.91
C GLU A 80 -34.39 5.44 -11.28
N VAL A 81 -35.03 4.27 -11.29
CA VAL A 81 -35.28 3.50 -12.53
C VAL A 81 -36.44 4.08 -13.34
N LEU A 82 -37.53 4.52 -12.70
CA LEU A 82 -38.74 4.97 -13.40
C LEU A 82 -38.79 6.47 -13.72
N SER A 83 -37.86 7.29 -13.20
CA SER A 83 -37.82 8.74 -13.47
C SER A 83 -37.10 9.14 -14.75
N ASP A 84 -36.19 8.30 -15.26
CA ASP A 84 -35.50 8.50 -16.53
C ASP A 84 -36.16 7.66 -17.63
N GLU A 85 -36.49 8.28 -18.78
CA GLU A 85 -37.21 7.62 -19.87
C GLU A 85 -36.42 6.47 -20.50
N GLY A 86 -35.08 6.57 -20.52
CA GLY A 86 -34.19 5.52 -21.02
C GLY A 86 -34.08 4.33 -20.08
N LYS A 87 -33.89 4.58 -18.76
CA LYS A 87 -33.91 3.51 -17.74
C LYS A 87 -35.27 2.83 -17.65
N ARG A 88 -36.36 3.60 -17.73
CA ARG A 88 -37.73 3.06 -17.75
C ARG A 88 -37.96 2.15 -18.94
N ALA A 89 -37.57 2.56 -20.15
CA ALA A 89 -37.71 1.71 -21.34
C ALA A 89 -36.92 0.39 -21.22
N GLN A 90 -35.73 0.42 -20.62
CA GLN A 90 -34.94 -0.79 -20.35
C GLN A 90 -35.62 -1.68 -19.29
N TYR A 91 -36.17 -1.10 -18.22
CA TYR A 91 -36.92 -1.84 -17.20
C TYR A 91 -38.22 -2.46 -17.74
N ASP A 92 -38.97 -1.72 -18.56
CA ASP A 92 -40.20 -2.21 -19.20
C ASP A 92 -39.91 -3.33 -20.23
N GLN A 93 -38.71 -3.34 -20.83
CA GLN A 93 -38.28 -4.35 -21.81
C GLN A 93 -37.64 -5.61 -21.19
N PHE A 94 -36.86 -5.47 -20.12
CA PHE A 94 -36.04 -6.55 -19.53
C PHE A 94 -36.42 -6.91 -18.08
N GLY A 95 -37.35 -6.19 -17.46
CA GLY A 95 -37.73 -6.38 -16.07
C GLY A 95 -36.66 -5.91 -15.08
N THR A 96 -36.79 -6.34 -13.82
CA THR A 96 -35.91 -5.93 -12.72
C THR A 96 -34.49 -6.49 -12.82
N ASP A 97 -34.22 -7.46 -13.72
CA ASP A 97 -32.89 -8.07 -13.82
C ASP A 97 -32.60 -8.77 -15.19
N PRO A 98 -31.73 -8.19 -16.05
CA PRO A 98 -31.18 -8.87 -17.22
C PRO A 98 -29.82 -9.56 -16.97
N PHE A 99 -29.20 -9.43 -15.79
CA PHE A 99 -27.82 -9.89 -15.52
C PHE A 99 -27.62 -10.62 -14.17
N GLY A 100 -28.70 -11.14 -13.60
CA GLY A 100 -28.74 -11.89 -12.34
C GLY A 100 -27.99 -13.21 -12.37
N GLY A 101 -26.77 -13.19 -11.82
CA GLY A 101 -26.19 -14.38 -11.20
C GLY A 101 -25.61 -15.44 -12.13
N ARG A 102 -24.59 -15.09 -12.93
CA ARG A 102 -23.69 -16.12 -13.51
C ARG A 102 -22.27 -15.66 -13.85
N SER A 103 -21.48 -15.34 -12.83
CA SER A 103 -20.01 -15.26 -12.94
C SER A 103 -19.41 -16.64 -13.24
N THR A 104 -19.47 -17.07 -14.50
CA THR A 104 -18.81 -18.29 -14.97
C THR A 104 -17.56 -17.91 -15.75
N ALA A 105 -16.41 -18.43 -15.34
CA ALA A 105 -15.15 -18.20 -16.05
C ALA A 105 -15.20 -18.80 -17.47
N GLY A 106 -14.87 -18.00 -18.48
CA GLY A 106 -14.81 -18.41 -19.88
C GLY A 106 -14.32 -17.24 -20.75
N ALA A 107 -13.13 -17.37 -21.33
CA ALA A 107 -12.44 -16.27 -21.99
C ALA A 107 -12.97 -15.97 -23.40
N HIS A 108 -13.06 -14.68 -23.76
CA HIS A 108 -12.37 -14.17 -24.96
C HIS A 108 -12.13 -12.64 -24.88
N PRO A 109 -11.10 -12.11 -25.57
CA PRO A 109 -10.60 -10.75 -25.34
C PRO A 109 -11.11 -9.72 -26.36
N GLY A 110 -11.26 -8.46 -25.94
CA GLY A 110 -11.24 -7.31 -26.85
C GLY A 110 -12.58 -6.59 -27.10
N ALA A 111 -13.18 -6.02 -26.06
CA ALA A 111 -14.02 -4.82 -26.17
C ALA A 111 -14.08 -4.11 -24.80
N GLY A 112 -13.99 -2.78 -24.77
CA GLY A 112 -13.92 -2.01 -23.53
C GLY A 112 -15.25 -1.98 -22.77
N ALA A 113 -15.32 -2.66 -21.62
CA ALA A 113 -16.47 -2.60 -20.73
C ALA A 113 -16.42 -1.34 -19.84
N ALA A 114 -17.07 -0.27 -20.28
CA ALA A 114 -17.38 0.90 -19.46
C ALA A 114 -18.90 0.95 -19.22
N GLY A 115 -19.35 0.40 -18.07
CA GLY A 115 -20.78 0.28 -17.77
C GLY A 115 -21.13 -0.82 -16.76
N GLY A 116 -20.28 -1.05 -15.76
CA GLY A 116 -20.61 -1.95 -14.64
C GLY A 116 -21.50 -1.24 -13.63
N TRP A 117 -22.71 -1.75 -13.41
CA TRP A 117 -23.66 -1.24 -12.42
C TRP A 117 -23.19 -1.52 -10.99
N ASN A 118 -22.42 -0.60 -10.42
CA ASN A 118 -21.93 -0.70 -9.05
C ASN A 118 -22.93 -0.13 -8.04
N PHE A 119 -23.97 -0.90 -7.71
CA PHE A 119 -24.77 -0.68 -6.50
C PHE A 119 -24.02 -1.18 -5.26
N ASN A 120 -22.88 -0.55 -4.96
CA ASN A 120 -22.18 -0.64 -3.67
C ASN A 120 -21.11 0.45 -3.58
N GLY A 121 -21.55 1.63 -3.17
CA GLY A 121 -20.71 2.75 -2.79
C GLY A 121 -21.45 3.58 -1.76
N ASP A 122 -20.74 4.04 -0.74
CA ASP A 122 -21.29 4.78 0.42
C ASP A 122 -21.63 6.24 0.01
N PHE A 123 -22.63 6.36 -0.86
CA PHE A 123 -23.07 7.60 -1.49
C PHE A 123 -24.16 8.25 -0.64
N ASP A 124 -23.77 9.18 0.24
CA ASP A 124 -24.69 10.07 0.95
C ASP A 124 -25.47 10.97 -0.04
N PRO A 125 -26.77 10.69 -0.32
CA PRO A 125 -27.49 11.38 -1.39
C PRO A 125 -27.83 12.84 -1.03
N PHE A 126 -27.80 13.18 0.26
CA PHE A 126 -28.08 14.53 0.77
C PHE A 126 -27.06 15.56 0.28
N LYS A 127 -25.83 15.13 -0.01
CA LYS A 127 -24.76 16.03 -0.48
C LYS A 127 -24.97 16.47 -1.94
N ILE A 128 -25.37 15.53 -2.80
CA ILE A 128 -25.64 15.78 -4.22
C ILE A 128 -26.87 16.69 -4.38
N PHE A 129 -27.92 16.45 -3.59
CA PHE A 129 -29.13 17.27 -3.63
C PHE A 129 -28.86 18.73 -3.23
N ARG A 130 -28.06 18.96 -2.18
CA ARG A 130 -27.71 20.30 -1.71
C ARG A 130 -26.82 21.07 -2.70
N ASP A 131 -25.82 20.41 -3.28
CA ASP A 131 -24.89 21.06 -4.21
C ASP A 131 -25.55 21.36 -5.58
N PHE A 132 -26.63 20.65 -5.95
CA PHE A 132 -27.41 20.93 -7.15
C PHE A 132 -28.41 22.08 -6.95
N ASP A 133 -29.18 22.07 -5.86
CA ASP A 133 -30.20 23.11 -5.56
C ASP A 133 -29.54 24.48 -5.33
N MET A 134 -28.46 24.54 -4.56
CA MET A 134 -27.76 25.79 -4.27
C MET A 134 -27.09 26.40 -5.51
N LYS A 135 -26.75 25.57 -6.51
CA LYS A 135 -26.09 26.00 -7.75
C LYS A 135 -27.06 26.39 -8.87
N MET A 136 -28.32 25.93 -8.82
CA MET A 136 -29.40 26.39 -9.71
C MET A 136 -30.01 27.73 -9.29
N ARG A 137 -29.97 28.08 -7.99
CA ARG A 137 -30.58 29.32 -7.48
C ARG A 137 -29.75 30.59 -7.71
N ALA A 138 -28.46 30.45 -8.02
CA ALA A 138 -27.59 31.54 -8.44
C ALA A 138 -27.32 31.42 -9.95
N GLY A 139 -28.00 32.24 -10.75
CA GLY A 139 -27.97 32.20 -12.23
C GLY A 139 -26.64 32.63 -12.85
N GLY A 140 -25.56 31.89 -12.59
CA GLY A 140 -24.25 32.02 -13.23
C GLY A 140 -24.06 30.94 -14.29
N GLY A 141 -23.67 31.34 -15.51
CA GLY A 141 -23.56 30.44 -16.65
C GLY A 141 -22.50 29.33 -16.46
N PHE A 142 -22.85 28.11 -16.86
CA PHE A 142 -22.00 26.91 -16.80
C PHE A 142 -20.78 26.95 -17.76
N ALA A 143 -20.53 28.08 -18.42
CA ALA A 143 -19.55 28.22 -19.51
C ALA A 143 -18.14 28.61 -19.06
N GLU A 144 -17.95 29.17 -17.86
CA GLU A 144 -16.67 29.80 -17.49
C GLU A 144 -15.72 28.88 -16.70
N SER A 145 -16.20 27.76 -16.16
CA SER A 145 -15.39 26.71 -15.53
C SER A 145 -14.78 25.69 -16.51
N MET A 146 -14.82 25.97 -17.82
CA MET A 146 -14.06 25.22 -18.84
C MET A 146 -12.60 25.66 -19.00
N HIS A 147 -12.16 26.66 -18.22
CA HIS A 147 -10.73 26.82 -17.91
C HIS A 147 -10.30 25.66 -17.01
N GLY A 148 -9.99 24.52 -17.65
CA GLY A 148 -9.71 23.26 -16.97
C GLY A 148 -8.66 23.44 -15.88
N PHE A 149 -8.97 22.93 -14.69
CA PHE A 149 -7.99 22.73 -13.63
C PHE A 149 -6.80 21.99 -14.25
N GLY A 150 -5.66 22.68 -14.38
CA GLY A 150 -4.45 22.10 -14.94
C GLY A 150 -4.17 20.80 -14.19
N SER A 151 -4.08 19.69 -14.93
CA SER A 151 -4.05 18.34 -14.36
C SER A 151 -3.02 18.29 -13.23
N THR A 152 -3.51 18.05 -12.01
CA THR A 152 -2.67 18.12 -10.80
C THR A 152 -1.54 17.13 -10.94
N GLN A 153 -0.32 17.63 -11.14
CA GLN A 153 0.81 16.77 -11.46
C GLN A 153 1.21 16.00 -10.19
N GLN A 154 0.99 14.69 -10.19
CA GLN A 154 1.48 13.82 -9.14
C GLN A 154 2.82 13.21 -9.57
N THR A 155 3.83 13.31 -8.72
CA THR A 155 5.16 12.71 -8.96
C THR A 155 5.56 11.87 -7.75
N SER A 156 5.88 10.59 -7.95
CA SER A 156 6.42 9.72 -6.91
C SER A 156 7.93 9.84 -6.81
N VAL A 157 8.46 9.94 -5.60
CA VAL A 157 9.89 10.15 -5.34
C VAL A 157 10.39 9.13 -4.34
N ASN A 158 11.33 8.30 -4.77
CA ASN A 158 11.99 7.34 -3.89
C ASN A 158 13.07 8.04 -3.06
N ILE A 159 13.00 7.88 -1.74
CA ILE A 159 13.96 8.43 -0.76
C ILE A 159 14.50 7.30 0.12
N THR A 160 15.73 7.46 0.62
CA THR A 160 16.29 6.49 1.56
C THR A 160 15.67 6.65 2.94
N PHE A 161 15.75 5.61 3.77
CA PHE A 161 15.30 5.69 5.17
C PHE A 161 16.01 6.81 5.95
N GLU A 162 17.31 6.99 5.73
CA GLU A 162 18.10 8.03 6.40
C GLU A 162 17.72 9.44 5.92
N GLU A 163 17.45 9.63 4.62
CA GLU A 163 16.86 10.87 4.06
C GLU A 163 15.50 11.18 4.69
N ALA A 164 14.62 10.18 4.82
CA ALA A 164 13.29 10.36 5.41
C ALA A 164 13.35 10.79 6.88
N CYS A 165 14.25 10.20 7.67
CA CYS A 165 14.36 10.51 9.10
C CYS A 165 15.12 11.81 9.41
N ARG A 166 16.16 12.14 8.62
CA ARG A 166 16.93 13.38 8.78
C ARG A 166 16.26 14.59 8.12
N GLY A 167 15.45 14.37 7.09
CA GLY A 167 15.06 15.41 6.14
C GLY A 167 16.23 15.83 5.26
N GLY A 168 15.98 16.74 4.33
CA GLY A 168 17.02 17.28 3.44
C GLY A 168 16.49 17.87 2.14
N ASN A 169 17.40 18.32 1.28
CA ASN A 169 17.07 18.94 0.00
C ASN A 169 17.27 17.91 -1.12
N LYS A 170 16.23 17.63 -1.91
CA LYS A 170 16.33 16.74 -3.08
C LYS A 170 15.92 17.48 -4.35
N THR A 171 16.83 17.54 -5.31
CA THR A 171 16.59 18.18 -6.61
C THR A 171 15.97 17.18 -7.57
N ILE A 172 14.79 17.50 -8.09
CA ILE A 172 13.99 16.57 -8.90
C ILE A 172 13.63 17.25 -10.23
N PRO A 173 13.87 16.58 -11.37
CA PRO A 173 13.43 17.08 -12.67
C PRO A 173 11.93 16.85 -12.85
N ILE A 174 11.16 17.92 -12.96
CA ILE A 174 9.71 17.90 -13.18
C ILE A 174 9.40 18.58 -14.51
N ASN A 175 8.49 18.00 -15.29
CA ASN A 175 8.03 18.54 -16.56
C ASN A 175 6.83 19.48 -16.32
N VAL A 176 7.04 20.79 -16.37
CA VAL A 176 6.01 21.79 -16.07
C VAL A 176 5.61 22.53 -17.33
N VAL A 177 4.32 22.81 -17.51
CA VAL A 177 3.82 23.71 -18.56
C VAL A 177 4.18 25.14 -18.15
N ASP A 178 4.97 25.80 -18.98
CA ASP A 178 5.48 27.14 -18.71
C ASP A 178 5.48 27.99 -19.98
N ASP A 179 5.73 29.29 -19.84
CA ASP A 179 5.84 30.18 -20.99
C ASP A 179 7.01 29.76 -21.88
N CYS A 180 6.77 29.57 -23.17
CA CYS A 180 7.72 28.93 -24.09
C CYS A 180 9.06 29.68 -24.14
N GLY A 181 10.19 28.94 -24.12
CA GLY A 181 11.53 29.53 -23.99
C GLY A 181 11.87 30.52 -25.11
N LYS A 182 11.54 30.16 -26.36
CA LYS A 182 11.78 31.00 -27.54
C LYS A 182 10.86 32.23 -27.60
N CYS A 183 9.55 32.09 -27.37
CA CYS A 183 8.59 33.20 -27.57
C CYS A 183 8.13 33.93 -26.28
N ARG A 184 8.48 33.42 -25.10
CA ARG A 184 8.11 33.95 -23.77
C ARG A 184 6.62 34.29 -23.63
N GLY A 185 5.75 33.36 -24.06
CA GLY A 185 4.30 33.55 -24.00
C GLY A 185 3.68 34.30 -25.18
N SER A 186 4.44 34.89 -26.10
CA SER A 186 3.85 35.65 -27.22
C SER A 186 3.10 34.75 -28.22
N GLY A 187 3.55 33.51 -28.40
CA GLY A 187 3.08 32.61 -29.47
C GLY A 187 3.58 32.99 -30.88
N THR A 188 4.42 34.01 -31.00
CA THR A 188 5.03 34.45 -32.27
C THR A 188 6.51 34.09 -32.30
N GLU A 189 7.09 33.97 -33.49
CA GLU A 189 8.55 33.94 -33.59
C GLU A 189 9.20 35.22 -33.02
N PRO A 190 10.39 35.14 -32.40
CA PRO A 190 11.08 36.30 -31.85
C PRO A 190 11.26 37.41 -32.89
N GLY A 191 10.91 38.65 -32.52
CA GLY A 191 10.93 39.81 -33.41
C GLY A 191 9.62 40.04 -34.19
N TYR A 192 8.77 39.03 -34.36
CA TYR A 192 7.47 39.17 -35.02
C TYR A 192 6.34 39.45 -34.01
N LYS A 193 5.40 40.32 -34.40
CA LYS A 193 4.21 40.69 -33.62
C LYS A 193 2.95 40.12 -34.27
N LYS A 194 1.92 39.87 -33.46
CA LYS A 194 0.58 39.54 -33.97
C LYS A 194 0.02 40.75 -34.73
N VAL A 195 -0.55 40.52 -35.91
CA VAL A 195 -1.14 41.55 -36.76
C VAL A 195 -2.66 41.51 -36.57
N SER A 196 -3.36 42.64 -36.72
CA SER A 196 -4.84 42.63 -36.75
C SER A 196 -5.33 41.70 -37.87
N CYS A 197 -6.36 40.91 -37.60
CA CYS A 197 -6.86 39.93 -38.56
C CYS A 197 -7.55 40.63 -39.74
N PRO A 198 -7.07 40.47 -41.00
CA PRO A 198 -7.61 41.19 -42.15
C PRO A 198 -9.04 40.77 -42.52
N TYR A 199 -9.48 39.59 -42.09
CA TYR A 199 -10.83 39.07 -42.37
C TYR A 199 -11.93 39.60 -41.45
N CYS A 200 -11.55 40.19 -40.31
CA CYS A 200 -12.51 40.80 -39.36
C CYS A 200 -12.06 42.19 -38.88
N ASN A 201 -11.00 42.77 -39.46
CA ASN A 201 -10.39 44.04 -39.05
C ASN A 201 -10.10 44.16 -37.54
N GLY A 202 -9.83 43.04 -36.86
CA GLY A 202 -9.56 42.99 -35.43
C GLY A 202 -10.78 42.73 -34.53
N THR A 203 -12.01 42.69 -35.06
CA THR A 203 -13.22 42.53 -34.24
C THR A 203 -13.41 41.11 -33.69
N GLY A 204 -12.76 40.11 -34.28
CA GLY A 204 -12.87 38.69 -33.87
C GLY A 204 -14.08 37.95 -34.46
N PHE A 205 -15.11 38.66 -34.91
CA PHE A 205 -16.36 38.08 -35.43
C PHE A 205 -16.60 38.49 -36.88
N THR A 206 -17.37 37.68 -37.61
CA THR A 206 -17.85 37.97 -38.96
C THR A 206 -19.37 37.86 -38.97
N THR A 207 -20.06 38.92 -39.40
CA THR A 207 -21.51 38.88 -39.61
C THR A 207 -21.82 38.20 -40.94
N GLN A 208 -22.43 37.03 -40.90
CA GLN A 208 -22.98 36.36 -42.08
C GLN A 208 -24.46 36.74 -42.22
N HIS A 209 -24.86 37.18 -43.42
CA HIS A 209 -26.25 37.49 -43.73
C HIS A 209 -26.88 36.31 -44.47
N ILE A 210 -27.87 35.66 -43.85
CA ILE A 210 -28.60 34.52 -44.39
C ILE A 210 -30.08 34.91 -44.43
N GLN A 211 -30.62 35.08 -45.64
CA GLN A 211 -32.06 35.30 -45.92
C GLN A 211 -32.77 36.27 -44.94
N GLY A 212 -32.26 37.50 -44.79
CA GLY A 212 -32.88 38.55 -43.98
C GLY A 212 -32.50 38.53 -42.49
N PHE A 213 -31.73 37.52 -42.05
CA PHE A 213 -31.18 37.46 -40.70
C PHE A 213 -29.65 37.68 -40.71
N PHE A 214 -29.18 38.47 -39.74
CA PHE A 214 -27.75 38.69 -39.49
C PHE A 214 -27.30 37.78 -38.35
N MET A 215 -26.38 36.85 -38.63
CA MET A 215 -25.79 35.97 -37.62
C MET A 215 -24.31 36.31 -37.45
N GLN A 216 -23.91 36.66 -36.22
CA GLN A 216 -22.49 36.82 -35.88
C GLN A 216 -21.87 35.44 -35.59
N THR A 217 -20.85 35.08 -36.35
CA THR A 217 -20.03 33.88 -36.11
C THR A 217 -18.61 34.29 -35.75
N ASN A 218 -17.90 33.49 -34.95
CA ASN A 218 -16.47 33.71 -34.72
C ASN A 218 -15.73 33.66 -36.07
N CYS A 219 -14.82 34.60 -36.32
CA CYS A 219 -14.05 34.64 -37.56
C CYS A 219 -13.16 33.40 -37.66
N SER A 220 -13.37 32.58 -38.69
CA SER A 220 -12.69 31.28 -38.87
C SER A 220 -11.16 31.37 -38.88
N HIS A 221 -10.60 32.51 -39.31
CA HIS A 221 -9.15 32.71 -39.43
C HIS A 221 -8.44 33.16 -38.14
N CYS A 222 -9.13 33.86 -37.22
CA CYS A 222 -8.56 34.25 -35.91
C CYS A 222 -9.23 33.54 -34.72
N ARG A 223 -10.24 32.71 -34.97
CA ARG A 223 -11.02 31.95 -33.98
C ARG A 223 -11.55 32.82 -32.83
N GLY A 224 -12.00 34.04 -33.13
CA GLY A 224 -12.49 35.00 -32.14
C GLY A 224 -11.43 35.94 -31.55
N THR A 225 -10.14 35.66 -31.71
CA THR A 225 -9.07 36.44 -31.02
C THR A 225 -8.79 37.83 -31.60
N GLY A 226 -9.38 38.18 -32.75
CA GLY A 226 -9.11 39.44 -33.47
C GLY A 226 -7.71 39.54 -34.09
N ALA A 227 -6.75 38.74 -33.63
CA ALA A 227 -5.36 38.76 -34.06
C ALA A 227 -5.04 37.61 -35.03
N TYR A 228 -4.30 37.89 -36.09
CA TYR A 228 -3.77 36.90 -37.01
C TYR A 228 -2.26 36.72 -36.80
N ASN A 229 -1.85 35.46 -36.60
CA ASN A 229 -0.47 35.10 -36.39
C ASN A 229 0.14 34.59 -37.70
N LYS A 230 0.91 35.44 -38.38
CA LYS A 230 1.60 35.06 -39.63
C LYS A 230 2.72 34.06 -39.39
N ASN A 231 3.47 34.25 -38.31
CA ASN A 231 4.69 33.50 -37.98
C ASN A 231 4.52 32.88 -36.57
N PRO A 232 3.77 31.77 -36.43
CA PRO A 232 3.64 31.08 -35.16
C PRO A 232 5.01 30.60 -34.68
N CYS A 233 5.24 30.66 -33.36
CA CYS A 233 6.48 30.15 -32.80
C CYS A 233 6.60 28.64 -33.04
N ILE A 234 7.69 28.21 -33.69
CA ILE A 234 7.96 26.80 -34.03
C ILE A 234 8.03 25.89 -32.79
N GLU A 235 8.50 26.39 -31.64
CA GLU A 235 8.68 25.59 -30.42
C GLU A 235 7.37 25.29 -29.68
N CYS A 236 6.32 26.10 -29.88
CA CYS A 236 5.03 25.96 -29.19
C CYS A 236 3.83 25.99 -30.14
N GLU A 237 4.05 25.88 -31.45
CA GLU A 237 3.04 25.92 -32.52
C GLU A 237 2.02 27.07 -32.39
N GLY A 238 2.46 28.22 -31.86
CA GLY A 238 1.62 29.39 -31.62
C GLY A 238 0.84 29.44 -30.29
N LEU A 239 0.89 28.38 -29.46
CA LEU A 239 0.19 28.30 -28.16
C LEU A 239 0.75 29.25 -27.09
N GLY A 240 2.02 29.67 -27.20
CA GLY A 240 2.73 30.51 -26.23
C GLY A 240 3.30 29.77 -25.02
N GLN A 241 2.84 28.55 -24.75
CA GLN A 241 3.33 27.68 -23.67
C GLN A 241 4.01 26.43 -24.26
N SER A 242 5.06 25.93 -23.60
CA SER A 242 5.66 24.63 -23.92
C SER A 242 6.01 23.86 -22.64
N VAL A 243 6.10 22.53 -22.74
CA VAL A 243 6.47 21.68 -21.60
C VAL A 243 7.98 21.77 -21.39
N GLN A 244 8.40 22.35 -20.27
CA GLN A 244 9.80 22.55 -19.93
C GLN A 244 10.21 21.66 -18.76
N ARG A 245 11.36 20.99 -18.87
CA ARG A 245 11.93 20.17 -17.80
C ARG A 245 12.69 21.06 -16.83
N ARG A 246 12.09 21.39 -15.69
CA ARG A 246 12.70 22.22 -14.64
C ARG A 246 13.25 21.34 -13.51
N HIS A 247 14.43 21.67 -13.01
CA HIS A 247 14.97 21.08 -11.78
C HIS A 247 14.44 21.85 -10.58
N VAL A 248 13.62 21.21 -9.76
CA VAL A 248 13.02 21.81 -8.56
C VAL A 248 13.71 21.24 -7.32
N THR A 249 14.22 22.11 -6.45
CA THR A 249 14.75 21.74 -5.14
C THR A 249 13.60 21.62 -4.14
N ILE A 250 13.30 20.39 -3.70
CA ILE A 250 12.23 20.13 -2.74
C ILE A 250 12.82 19.90 -1.35
N GLN A 251 12.21 20.56 -0.37
CA GLN A 251 12.48 20.39 1.05
C GLN A 251 11.74 19.14 1.54
N ILE A 252 12.48 18.10 1.93
CA ILE A 252 11.92 16.90 2.56
C ILE A 252 11.82 17.18 4.07
N PRO A 253 10.59 17.24 4.65
CA PRO A 253 10.44 17.41 6.08
C PRO A 253 10.99 16.18 6.83
N ALA A 254 11.77 16.43 7.87
CA ALA A 254 12.32 15.36 8.70
C ALA A 254 11.20 14.58 9.41
N GLY A 255 11.22 13.25 9.25
CA GLY A 255 10.25 12.32 9.81
C GLY A 255 9.15 11.85 8.86
N ILE A 256 9.21 12.23 7.57
CA ILE A 256 8.19 11.88 6.58
C ILE A 256 7.88 10.37 6.52
N ASP A 257 6.60 10.01 6.45
CA ASP A 257 6.13 8.62 6.35
C ASP A 257 6.06 8.13 4.90
N ASN A 258 6.00 6.80 4.72
CA ASN A 258 5.87 6.19 3.41
C ASN A 258 4.49 6.48 2.78
N GLY A 259 4.47 6.89 1.52
CA GLY A 259 3.26 7.30 0.81
C GLY A 259 2.78 8.73 1.14
N GLN A 260 3.48 9.47 2.01
CA GLN A 260 3.06 10.82 2.40
C GLN A 260 3.24 11.81 1.23
N THR A 261 2.23 12.65 1.00
CA THR A 261 2.21 13.63 -0.10
C THR A 261 2.50 15.05 0.39
N VAL A 262 3.44 15.75 -0.26
CA VAL A 262 3.69 17.18 -0.05
C VAL A 262 3.32 17.97 -1.31
N ARG A 263 2.52 19.03 -1.14
CA ARG A 263 2.21 19.98 -2.23
C ARG A 263 3.35 20.99 -2.36
N VAL A 264 3.93 21.09 -3.55
CA VAL A 264 4.96 22.06 -3.90
C VAL A 264 4.47 22.88 -5.09
N ARG A 265 4.46 24.20 -4.96
CA ARG A 265 4.09 25.11 -6.04
C ARG A 265 5.28 25.30 -6.98
N VAL A 266 5.10 24.99 -8.26
CA VAL A 266 6.16 25.10 -9.28
C VAL A 266 5.65 25.97 -10.44
N GLY A 267 6.16 27.19 -10.51
CA GLY A 267 5.69 28.19 -11.48
C GLY A 267 4.21 28.51 -11.27
N LYS A 268 3.40 28.32 -12.33
CA LYS A 268 1.95 28.58 -12.31
C LYS A 268 1.11 27.40 -11.80
N GLY A 269 1.70 26.21 -11.64
CA GLY A 269 1.02 24.98 -11.23
C GLY A 269 1.40 24.48 -9.82
N ASP A 270 0.59 23.55 -9.32
CA ASP A 270 0.85 22.79 -8.10
C ASP A 270 1.25 21.34 -8.45
N VAL A 271 2.33 20.85 -7.82
CA VAL A 271 2.82 19.48 -7.96
C VAL A 271 2.65 18.77 -6.62
N TYR A 272 2.00 17.61 -6.63
CA TYR A 272 1.84 16.75 -5.46
C TYR A 272 2.92 15.67 -5.48
N ILE A 273 3.87 15.77 -4.56
CA ILE A 273 5.02 14.89 -4.50
C ILE A 273 4.75 13.81 -3.45
N THR A 274 4.63 12.57 -3.91
CA THR A 274 4.40 11.39 -3.05
C THR A 274 5.76 10.77 -2.72
N PHE A 275 6.10 10.65 -1.43
CA PHE A 275 7.39 10.10 -1.02
C PHE A 275 7.29 8.61 -0.72
N ASN A 276 8.10 7.82 -1.43
CA ASN A 276 8.26 6.39 -1.20
C ASN A 276 9.56 6.19 -0.39
N VAL A 277 9.44 5.71 0.84
CA VAL A 277 10.58 5.47 1.73
C VAL A 277 11.10 4.05 1.50
N ALA A 278 12.34 3.92 1.04
CA ALA A 278 13.00 2.62 0.91
C ALA A 278 13.28 2.02 2.30
N GLU A 279 13.04 0.72 2.45
CA GLU A 279 13.38 -0.03 3.66
C GLU A 279 14.88 0.00 3.95
N SER A 280 15.25 -0.10 5.23
CA SER A 280 16.64 -0.06 5.67
C SER A 280 17.07 -1.38 6.30
N LEU A 281 18.31 -1.78 6.02
CA LEU A 281 18.89 -3.02 6.57
C LEU A 281 19.24 -2.92 8.07
N ARG A 282 19.37 -1.70 8.62
CA ARG A 282 19.90 -1.43 9.97
C ARG A 282 18.81 -1.04 10.97
N PHE A 283 17.74 -0.43 10.48
CA PHE A 283 16.67 0.17 11.24
C PHE A 283 15.30 -0.25 10.69
N ARG A 284 14.41 -0.68 11.58
CA ARG A 284 12.98 -0.88 11.29
C ARG A 284 12.20 0.24 11.97
N ARG A 285 11.31 0.90 11.23
CA ARG A 285 10.44 1.97 11.75
C ARG A 285 9.16 1.39 12.30
N GLU A 286 8.80 1.83 13.50
CA GLU A 286 7.49 1.58 14.12
C GLU A 286 6.92 2.93 14.55
N HIS A 287 6.14 3.55 13.66
CA HIS A 287 5.65 4.94 13.79
C HIS A 287 6.82 5.94 13.96
N ASP A 288 6.90 6.63 15.11
CA ASP A 288 8.02 7.54 15.45
C ASP A 288 9.25 6.80 15.98
N ASN A 289 9.08 5.55 16.42
CA ASN A 289 10.13 4.77 17.08
C ASN A 289 10.93 3.98 16.05
N ILE A 290 12.17 3.67 16.40
CA ILE A 290 13.06 2.84 15.57
C ILE A 290 13.60 1.67 16.36
N HIS A 291 13.59 0.51 15.71
CA HIS A 291 14.17 -0.73 16.21
C HIS A 291 15.46 -1.01 15.45
N CYS A 292 16.55 -1.18 16.19
CA CYS A 292 17.86 -1.55 15.66
C CYS A 292 18.33 -2.85 16.31
N ASP A 293 18.89 -3.76 15.52
CA ASP A 293 19.51 -4.98 16.01
C ASP A 293 21.02 -4.71 16.20
N VAL A 294 21.52 -4.88 17.42
CA VAL A 294 22.93 -4.63 17.77
C VAL A 294 23.59 -5.95 18.18
N GLU A 295 24.68 -6.29 17.49
CA GLU A 295 25.48 -7.47 17.78
C GLU A 295 26.51 -7.19 18.88
N ILE A 296 26.56 -8.07 19.89
CA ILE A 296 27.48 -7.98 21.03
C ILE A 296 28.28 -9.28 21.17
N SER A 297 29.49 -9.22 21.71
CA SER A 297 30.28 -10.44 21.95
C SER A 297 29.77 -11.21 23.18
N VAL A 298 30.04 -12.53 23.24
CA VAL A 298 29.75 -13.37 24.42
C VAL A 298 30.42 -12.80 25.69
N ALA A 299 31.67 -12.32 25.57
CA ALA A 299 32.38 -11.71 26.68
C ALA A 299 31.67 -10.43 27.21
N GLN A 300 31.18 -9.57 26.31
CA GLN A 300 30.40 -8.37 26.71
C GLN A 300 29.02 -8.71 27.28
N ALA A 301 28.41 -9.82 26.85
CA ALA A 301 27.13 -10.29 27.40
C ALA A 301 27.29 -10.76 28.85
N VAL A 302 28.34 -11.53 29.13
CA VAL A 302 28.61 -12.09 30.47
C VAL A 302 29.19 -11.02 31.40
N LEU A 303 30.30 -10.38 31.02
CA LEU A 303 31.05 -9.46 31.88
C LEU A 303 30.50 -8.01 31.88
N GLY A 304 29.60 -7.69 30.95
CA GLY A 304 29.21 -6.32 30.65
C GLY A 304 30.27 -5.58 29.82
N GLY A 305 30.07 -4.28 29.62
CA GLY A 305 31.01 -3.42 28.93
C GLY A 305 30.33 -2.27 28.21
N THR A 306 30.96 -1.73 27.16
CA THR A 306 30.36 -0.70 26.30
C THR A 306 30.30 -1.15 24.85
N VAL A 307 29.23 -0.75 24.16
CA VAL A 307 29.04 -0.98 22.72
C VAL A 307 28.60 0.32 22.05
N LYS A 308 29.17 0.58 20.88
CA LYS A 308 28.81 1.72 20.02
C LYS A 308 27.58 1.34 19.19
N VAL A 309 26.44 1.92 19.48
CA VAL A 309 25.18 1.69 18.78
C VAL A 309 24.97 2.75 17.70
N PRO A 310 24.63 2.34 16.47
CA PRO A 310 24.30 3.31 15.43
C PRO A 310 22.96 3.98 15.71
N GLY A 311 22.94 5.31 15.69
CA GLY A 311 21.72 6.10 15.68
C GLY A 311 21.45 6.69 14.30
N ILE A 312 20.27 7.32 14.14
CA ILE A 312 19.89 7.99 12.88
C ILE A 312 20.80 9.20 12.62
N TYR A 313 21.07 9.99 13.66
CA TYR A 313 21.74 11.29 13.55
C TYR A 313 23.21 11.19 13.92
N GLU A 314 23.50 10.46 15.01
CA GLU A 314 24.82 10.26 15.59
C GLU A 314 24.89 8.84 16.17
N ASP A 315 26.08 8.26 16.23
CA ASP A 315 26.28 7.01 16.94
C ASP A 315 26.36 7.27 18.46
N THR A 316 25.70 6.45 19.27
CA THR A 316 25.68 6.59 20.74
C THR A 316 26.38 5.38 21.39
N THR A 317 27.30 5.61 22.32
CA THR A 317 27.87 4.54 23.15
C THR A 317 26.94 4.22 24.32
N ILE A 318 26.71 2.93 24.56
CA ILE A 318 25.81 2.45 25.62
C ILE A 318 26.57 1.46 26.51
N HIS A 319 26.32 1.53 27.81
CA HIS A 319 26.78 0.55 28.78
C HIS A 319 25.86 -0.67 28.80
N ILE A 320 26.44 -1.85 28.60
CA ILE A 320 25.76 -3.15 28.68
C ILE A 320 26.01 -3.71 30.09
N PRO A 321 24.96 -4.00 30.88
CA PRO A 321 25.14 -4.62 32.18
C PRO A 321 25.63 -6.09 32.03
N PRO A 322 26.39 -6.61 33.03
CA PRO A 322 26.74 -8.02 33.06
C PRO A 322 25.48 -8.91 33.11
N GLY A 323 25.57 -10.12 32.54
CA GLY A 323 24.45 -11.05 32.44
C GLY A 323 23.36 -10.66 31.42
N THR A 324 23.68 -9.82 30.42
CA THR A 324 22.70 -9.42 29.39
C THR A 324 22.40 -10.57 28.42
N SER A 325 21.17 -11.06 28.39
CA SER A 325 20.74 -12.11 27.47
C SER A 325 20.53 -11.62 26.03
N SER A 326 20.59 -12.54 25.06
CA SER A 326 20.09 -12.29 23.71
C SER A 326 18.61 -11.86 23.71
N HIS A 327 18.24 -11.01 22.75
CA HIS A 327 16.94 -10.37 22.58
C HIS A 327 16.50 -9.42 23.71
N THR A 328 17.39 -9.11 24.68
CA THR A 328 17.17 -8.01 25.63
C THR A 328 16.91 -6.71 24.87
N ARG A 329 15.84 -6.01 25.24
CA ARG A 329 15.46 -4.72 24.66
C ARG A 329 15.93 -3.58 25.55
N MET A 330 16.83 -2.75 25.04
CA MET A 330 17.21 -1.49 25.69
C MET A 330 16.52 -0.32 24.98
N LYS A 331 16.09 0.69 25.75
CA LYS A 331 15.44 1.90 25.25
C LYS A 331 16.36 3.11 25.37
N LEU A 332 16.57 3.81 24.27
CA LEU A 332 17.16 5.15 24.23
C LEU A 332 16.06 6.19 23.99
N SER A 333 15.72 6.94 25.03
CA SER A 333 14.70 7.98 24.96
C SER A 333 15.13 9.14 24.04
N GLY A 334 14.23 9.59 23.16
CA GLY A 334 14.44 10.77 22.30
C GLY A 334 15.46 10.61 21.15
N LYS A 335 15.96 9.39 20.90
CA LYS A 335 16.90 9.08 19.79
C LYS A 335 16.21 8.53 18.52
N GLY A 336 14.88 8.43 18.51
CA GLY A 336 14.07 8.03 17.36
C GLY A 336 13.78 9.17 16.37
N ILE A 337 12.72 9.00 15.58
CA ILE A 337 12.35 9.89 14.47
C ILE A 337 11.74 11.20 15.01
N LYS A 338 11.97 12.33 14.34
CA LYS A 338 11.27 13.58 14.62
C LYS A 338 9.80 13.48 14.22
N ARG A 339 8.88 13.89 15.11
CA ARG A 339 7.46 14.01 14.80
C ARG A 339 7.21 15.17 13.81
N LEU A 340 6.36 14.95 12.80
CA LEU A 340 5.97 15.98 11.84
C LEU A 340 5.03 17.03 12.48
N ASN A 341 3.96 16.55 13.13
CA ASN A 341 2.86 17.39 13.62
C ASN A 341 3.00 17.83 15.09
N HIS A 342 3.99 17.31 15.80
CA HIS A 342 4.20 17.55 17.23
C HIS A 342 5.67 17.88 17.52
N HIS A 343 5.92 18.61 18.61
CA HIS A 343 7.28 18.75 19.12
C HIS A 343 7.78 17.44 19.75
N GLY A 344 9.09 17.20 19.64
CA GLY A 344 9.77 16.03 20.19
C GLY A 344 10.24 15.03 19.14
N ARG A 345 10.79 13.92 19.64
CA ARG A 345 11.26 12.77 18.87
C ARG A 345 10.72 11.49 19.51
N GLY A 346 10.57 10.44 18.71
CA GLY A 346 10.35 9.09 19.22
C GLY A 346 11.60 8.51 19.89
N ASP A 347 11.53 7.24 20.25
CA ASP A 347 12.56 6.52 20.97
C ASP A 347 13.26 5.49 20.06
N GLN A 348 14.51 5.17 20.38
CA GLN A 348 15.24 4.08 19.72
C GLN A 348 15.26 2.85 20.63
N TYR A 349 14.66 1.76 20.17
CA TYR A 349 14.72 0.44 20.79
C TYR A 349 15.85 -0.37 20.18
N ILE A 350 16.62 -1.03 21.03
CA ILE A 350 17.79 -1.80 20.65
C ILE A 350 17.56 -3.24 21.07
N ASN A 351 17.50 -4.14 20.10
CA ASN A 351 17.48 -5.57 20.35
C ASN A 351 18.94 -6.06 20.38
N ILE A 352 19.38 -6.54 21.53
CA ILE A 352 20.73 -7.09 21.68
C ILE A 352 20.77 -8.50 21.10
N LYS A 353 21.77 -8.82 20.28
CA LYS A 353 22.02 -10.17 19.75
C LYS A 353 23.44 -10.61 20.10
N VAL A 354 23.59 -11.70 20.84
CA VAL A 354 24.92 -12.24 21.15
C VAL A 354 25.47 -12.95 19.91
N ARG A 355 26.57 -12.41 19.36
CA ARG A 355 27.26 -12.96 18.20
C ARG A 355 28.30 -13.98 18.63
N ILE A 356 28.04 -15.25 18.32
CA ILE A 356 28.98 -16.35 18.54
C ILE A 356 29.98 -16.42 17.37
N PRO A 357 31.30 -16.43 17.61
CA PRO A 357 32.29 -16.52 16.54
C PRO A 357 32.32 -17.92 15.90
N LYS A 358 32.24 -17.99 14.57
CA LYS A 358 32.26 -19.27 13.82
C LYS A 358 33.61 -19.99 13.81
N ARG A 359 34.71 -19.29 14.14
CA ARG A 359 36.08 -19.83 14.20
C ARG A 359 36.73 -19.33 15.49
N LEU A 360 37.36 -20.25 16.20
CA LEU A 360 38.04 -20.03 17.47
C LEU A 360 39.47 -20.54 17.36
N THR A 361 40.43 -19.82 17.93
CA THR A 361 41.81 -20.31 18.07
C THR A 361 41.89 -21.43 19.12
N GLU A 362 42.94 -22.24 19.11
CA GLU A 362 43.11 -23.33 20.09
C GLU A 362 43.09 -22.82 21.54
N ARG A 363 43.74 -21.67 21.81
CA ARG A 363 43.69 -21.01 23.12
C ARG A 363 42.26 -20.61 23.51
N GLN A 364 41.47 -20.06 22.58
CA GLN A 364 40.08 -19.69 22.85
C GLN A 364 39.18 -20.91 23.07
N LYS A 365 39.39 -22.00 22.32
CA LYS A 365 38.67 -23.26 22.53
C LYS A 365 38.95 -23.85 23.92
N ALA A 366 40.22 -23.88 24.33
CA ALA A 366 40.61 -24.38 25.65
C ALA A 366 39.93 -23.58 26.78
N LEU A 367 39.89 -22.24 26.67
CA LEU A 367 39.22 -21.38 27.65
C LEU A 367 37.71 -21.62 27.73
N ILE A 368 37.03 -21.76 26.59
CA ILE A 368 35.59 -22.05 26.55
C ILE A 368 35.30 -23.47 27.07
N GLN A 369 36.19 -24.44 26.82
CA GLN A 369 36.08 -25.78 27.38
C GLN A 369 36.22 -25.76 28.91
N THR A 370 37.20 -25.05 29.47
CA THR A 370 37.32 -24.89 30.94
C THR A 370 36.16 -24.13 31.56
N TRP A 371 35.50 -23.25 30.81
CA TRP A 371 34.28 -22.58 31.28
C TRP A 371 33.10 -23.55 31.30
N ALA A 372 32.93 -24.38 30.26
CA ALA A 372 31.90 -25.41 30.20
C ALA A 372 32.04 -26.49 31.29
N GLU A 373 33.27 -26.83 31.71
CA GLU A 373 33.51 -27.73 32.85
C GLU A 373 33.02 -27.13 34.19
N LEU A 374 32.96 -25.80 34.29
CA LEU A 374 32.50 -25.05 35.47
C LEU A 374 31.00 -24.68 35.42
N GLU A 375 30.32 -24.88 34.28
CA GLU A 375 28.86 -24.68 34.20
C GLU A 375 28.13 -25.84 34.89
N ILE A 376 27.37 -25.52 35.92
CA ILE A 376 26.55 -26.46 36.71
C ILE A 376 25.06 -26.35 36.32
N ASP A 377 24.61 -25.15 35.95
CA ASP A 377 23.19 -24.81 35.75
C ASP A 377 22.68 -25.10 34.32
N THR A 378 23.52 -25.58 33.41
CA THR A 378 23.17 -25.85 32.00
C THR A 378 22.75 -27.31 31.80
N PRO A 379 21.46 -27.63 31.60
CA PRO A 379 21.03 -29.02 31.39
C PRO A 379 21.51 -29.57 30.04
N GLY A 380 22.39 -30.57 30.07
CA GLY A 380 22.84 -31.30 28.89
C GLY A 380 24.30 -31.77 28.95
N THR A 381 24.91 -31.98 27.78
CA THR A 381 26.35 -32.29 27.67
C THR A 381 27.02 -31.31 26.70
N VAL A 382 28.04 -30.59 27.17
CA VAL A 382 28.83 -29.71 26.30
C VAL A 382 29.99 -30.52 25.72
N SER A 383 29.96 -30.80 24.42
CA SER A 383 31.04 -31.51 23.70
C SER A 383 31.45 -32.87 24.30
N GLY A 384 30.51 -33.60 24.90
CA GLY A 384 30.75 -34.90 25.55
C GLY A 384 31.20 -34.82 27.01
N ILE A 385 31.41 -33.63 27.56
CA ILE A 385 31.60 -33.41 29.00
C ILE A 385 30.23 -33.59 29.67
N ARG A 386 30.16 -34.48 30.66
CA ARG A 386 28.94 -34.80 31.42
C ARG A 386 28.87 -33.95 32.69
N ASN A 387 28.19 -32.81 32.62
CA ASN A 387 27.76 -32.06 33.80
C ASN A 387 26.24 -32.26 33.97
N THR A 388 25.86 -33.42 34.52
CA THR A 388 24.47 -33.66 34.95
C THR A 388 24.24 -32.97 36.29
N GLY A 389 23.74 -31.73 36.26
CA GLY A 389 23.17 -31.06 37.43
C GLY A 389 21.88 -31.75 37.93
N ASP A 390 21.17 -32.45 37.03
CA ASP A 390 20.04 -33.31 37.34
C ASP A 390 20.36 -34.77 37.04
N GLY A 391 20.26 -35.65 38.04
CA GLY A 391 20.15 -37.11 37.83
C GLY A 391 21.18 -38.00 38.51
N ASP A 392 21.23 -38.00 39.85
CA ASP A 392 21.70 -39.16 40.63
C ASP A 392 20.70 -40.34 40.47
N ALA A 393 20.69 -40.94 39.29
CA ALA A 393 19.88 -42.11 38.96
C ALA A 393 20.80 -43.21 38.40
N LYS A 394 21.12 -44.17 39.27
CA LYS A 394 21.95 -45.35 38.98
C LYS A 394 21.60 -45.99 37.63
N THR A 395 22.61 -46.26 36.81
CA THR A 395 22.60 -47.46 35.96
C THR A 395 24.00 -48.01 35.87
N GLU A 396 24.28 -49.01 36.72
CA GLU A 396 25.39 -49.93 36.48
C GLU A 396 25.07 -50.76 35.24
N SER A 397 25.91 -50.71 34.21
CA SER A 397 25.86 -51.67 33.10
C SER A 397 27.22 -52.35 32.96
N LYS A 398 27.40 -53.43 33.72
CA LYS A 398 28.56 -54.33 33.64
C LYS A 398 28.61 -55.04 32.27
N ALA A 399 29.85 -55.25 31.83
CA ALA A 399 30.34 -56.36 31.02
C ALA A 399 29.79 -56.57 29.59
N LYS A 400 30.68 -56.39 28.60
CA LYS A 400 31.13 -57.53 27.77
C LYS A 400 32.48 -57.24 27.09
N GLU A 401 33.53 -57.94 27.53
CA GLU A 401 34.70 -58.26 26.68
C GLU A 401 34.40 -59.54 25.88
N PRO A 402 35.19 -59.80 24.82
CA PRO A 402 35.85 -61.11 24.77
C PRO A 402 37.33 -61.08 24.33
N GLU A 403 38.15 -61.81 25.08
CA GLU A 403 39.21 -62.75 24.63
C GLU A 403 40.43 -62.23 23.81
N LYS A 404 41.55 -61.99 24.52
CA LYS A 404 42.88 -62.70 24.48
C LYS A 404 43.29 -63.46 23.18
N GLU A 405 44.57 -63.61 22.79
CA GLU A 405 45.89 -63.70 23.48
C GLU A 405 47.06 -63.66 22.43
N PRO A 406 48.35 -63.97 22.73
CA PRO A 406 49.38 -63.32 23.56
C PRO A 406 50.54 -62.69 22.71
N GLU A 407 51.39 -61.79 23.23
CA GLU A 407 52.77 -62.02 23.78
C GLU A 407 53.52 -60.63 23.74
N ASN A 408 54.65 -60.31 24.38
CA ASN A 408 55.47 -60.82 25.50
C ASN A 408 56.28 -59.60 26.07
N PRO A 409 56.85 -59.57 27.30
CA PRO A 409 57.22 -58.32 27.98
C PRO A 409 58.69 -57.91 27.88
N LYS A 410 58.99 -56.64 28.23
CA LYS A 410 60.27 -56.22 28.82
C LYS A 410 60.13 -54.98 29.73
N GLN A 411 60.96 -54.94 30.77
CA GLN A 411 60.97 -53.95 31.86
C GLN A 411 61.60 -52.61 31.39
N SER A 412 61.36 -51.43 31.98
CA SER A 412 61.87 -51.06 33.33
C SER A 412 61.72 -49.55 33.63
N ALA A 413 61.60 -49.24 34.93
CA ALA A 413 62.18 -48.09 35.68
C ALA A 413 61.80 -46.61 35.40
N LYS A 414 61.45 -45.92 36.51
CA LYS A 414 61.57 -44.46 36.82
C LYS A 414 60.65 -43.51 36.02
N GLU A 415 59.98 -42.52 36.61
CA GLU A 415 60.45 -41.58 37.64
C GLU A 415 59.24 -40.86 38.30
N GLU A 416 59.30 -40.59 39.62
CA GLU A 416 58.34 -39.67 40.28
C GLU A 416 58.77 -38.23 40.05
N LYS A 417 57.88 -37.39 39.48
CA LYS A 417 57.79 -35.97 39.80
C LYS A 417 56.35 -35.49 39.73
N ASP A 418 55.90 -34.88 40.83
CA ASP A 418 54.71 -34.05 40.91
C ASP A 418 54.79 -32.82 39.97
N ASP A 419 53.65 -32.12 39.87
CA ASP A 419 53.36 -30.84 39.19
C ASP A 419 52.22 -30.91 38.14
N GLY A 420 51.35 -31.92 38.23
CA GLY A 420 50.16 -32.10 37.37
C GLY A 420 48.92 -31.24 37.70
N GLY A 421 49.02 -30.31 38.66
CA GLY A 421 47.86 -29.58 39.20
C GLY A 421 47.18 -28.60 38.23
N LEU A 422 45.85 -28.49 38.34
CA LEU A 422 44.99 -27.59 37.55
C LEU A 422 45.53 -26.14 37.46
N LEU A 423 46.03 -25.62 38.58
CA LEU A 423 46.64 -24.28 38.69
C LEU A 423 47.92 -24.11 37.87
N GLY A 424 48.70 -25.19 37.68
CA GLY A 424 49.90 -25.17 36.83
C GLY A 424 49.54 -25.01 35.35
N ARG A 425 48.49 -25.70 34.89
CA ARG A 425 47.97 -25.57 33.51
C ARG A 425 47.42 -24.17 33.24
N VAL A 426 46.73 -23.58 34.21
CA VAL A 426 46.23 -22.18 34.14
C VAL A 426 47.39 -21.17 34.13
N LYS A 427 48.38 -21.30 35.03
CA LYS A 427 49.55 -20.40 35.03
C LYS A 427 50.33 -20.46 33.71
N LYS A 428 50.57 -21.65 33.18
CA LYS A 428 51.29 -21.85 31.91
C LYS A 428 50.52 -21.28 30.71
N ALA A 429 49.19 -21.38 30.71
CA ALA A 429 48.35 -20.78 29.68
C ALA A 429 48.30 -19.23 29.71
N ILE A 430 48.45 -18.62 30.90
CA ILE A 430 48.39 -17.16 31.08
C ILE A 430 49.76 -16.49 30.90
N PHE A 431 50.84 -17.11 31.37
CA PHE A 431 52.17 -16.48 31.45
C PHE A 431 53.25 -17.04 30.49
N GLY A 432 53.00 -18.17 29.82
CA GLY A 432 53.95 -18.82 28.88
C GLY A 432 54.44 -20.18 29.36
#